data_AF-A0A0M2SSQ6-F1
#
_entry.id   AF-A0A0M2SSQ6-F1
#
_cell.length_a   1.000
_cell.length_b   1.000
_cell.length_c   1.000
_cell.angle_alpha   90.00
_cell.angle_beta   90.00
_cell.angle_gamma   90.00
#
_symmetry.space_group_name_H-M   'P 1'
#
loop_
_entity.id
_entity.type
_entity.pdbx_description
1 polymer ?
#
loop_
_entity_poly.entity_id
_entity_poly.type
_entity_poly.pdbx_seq_one_letter_code
_entity_poly.pdbx_strand_id
1 'polypeptide(L)'
;MKAIEKYQRLFLSQNQQRLRNWLTGEEDVSEKELYQFLHTVKGTGAQIGFANWASIAEKLEQEVDPDAMQIWPKTKLYHFLQPFIALFDDERMEEESKDEGEAYLSGERQQERPLIFVIDDDVVLLQYIREQLEQEGFMVIQATSYKDQAVQHFYR
;
A
#
# COMPACT_ATOMS: atom_id res chain seq x y z
N MET A 1 5.90 -10.68 -27.23
CA MET A 1 6.04 -10.05 -25.90
C MET A 1 7.50 -9.72 -25.65
N LYS A 2 7.81 -8.44 -25.39
CA LYS A 2 9.20 -7.94 -25.31
C LYS A 2 9.73 -8.17 -23.89
N ALA A 3 10.95 -8.68 -23.75
CA ALA A 3 11.54 -9.08 -22.47
C ALA A 3 11.45 -8.01 -21.36
N ILE A 4 11.48 -6.72 -21.73
CA ILE A 4 11.40 -5.59 -20.81
C ILE A 4 10.06 -5.53 -20.04
N GLU A 5 8.94 -5.88 -20.68
CA GLU A 5 7.61 -5.95 -20.06
C GLU A 5 7.52 -7.08 -19.02
N LYS A 6 8.34 -8.13 -19.18
CA LYS A 6 8.44 -9.22 -18.21
C LYS A 6 9.23 -8.77 -16.97
N TYR A 7 10.33 -8.04 -17.16
CA TYR A 7 11.12 -7.51 -16.04
C TYR A 7 10.37 -6.44 -15.25
N GLN A 8 9.62 -5.56 -15.93
CA GLN A 8 8.76 -4.57 -15.29
C GLN A 8 7.67 -5.21 -14.42
N ARG A 9 6.95 -6.21 -14.94
CA ARG A 9 5.94 -6.96 -14.15
C ARG A 9 6.54 -7.71 -12.97
N LEU A 10 7.72 -8.31 -13.16
CA LEU A 10 8.40 -9.01 -12.07
C LEU A 10 8.84 -8.03 -10.97
N PHE A 11 9.41 -6.89 -11.35
CA PHE A 11 9.75 -5.82 -10.43
C PHE A 11 8.53 -5.33 -9.66
N LEU A 12 7.43 -5.06 -10.37
CA LEU A 12 6.20 -4.57 -9.76
C LEU A 12 5.63 -5.55 -8.73
N SER A 13 5.44 -6.82 -9.13
CA SER A 13 4.87 -7.85 -8.26
C SER A 13 5.73 -8.12 -7.01
N GLN A 14 7.06 -8.10 -7.14
CA GLN A 14 7.97 -8.27 -6.01
C GLN A 14 7.89 -7.12 -5.01
N ASN A 15 7.90 -5.87 -5.49
CA ASN A 15 7.85 -4.71 -4.60
C ASN A 15 6.47 -4.53 -3.97
N GLN A 16 5.40 -4.81 -4.72
CA GLN A 16 4.03 -4.91 -4.18
C GLN A 16 3.94 -5.94 -3.05
N GLN A 17 4.50 -7.14 -3.26
CA GLN A 17 4.48 -8.17 -2.24
C GLN A 17 5.26 -7.75 -0.99
N ARG A 18 6.42 -7.12 -1.17
CA ARG A 18 7.24 -6.61 -0.06
C ARG A 18 6.49 -5.54 0.75
N LEU A 19 5.85 -4.60 0.06
CA LEU A 19 5.03 -3.57 0.70
C LEU A 19 3.85 -4.20 1.46
N ARG A 20 3.16 -5.19 0.90
CA ARG A 20 2.11 -5.94 1.62
C ARG A 20 2.65 -6.61 2.88
N ASN A 21 3.76 -7.34 2.78
CA ASN A 21 4.37 -8.01 3.94
C ASN A 21 4.73 -7.01 5.05
N TRP A 22 5.27 -5.86 4.69
CA TRP A 22 5.60 -4.81 5.65
C TRP A 22 4.39 -4.13 6.27
N LEU A 23 3.27 -4.03 5.56
CA LEU A 23 2.06 -3.38 6.07
C LEU A 23 1.14 -4.33 6.85
N THR A 24 1.13 -5.62 6.52
CA THR A 24 0.21 -6.61 7.12
C THR A 24 0.89 -7.69 7.95
N GLY A 25 2.20 -7.87 7.79
CA GLY A 25 2.97 -8.88 8.53
C GLY A 25 3.42 -8.41 9.90
N GLU A 26 3.90 -9.35 10.71
CA GLU A 26 4.45 -9.10 12.05
C GLU A 26 5.89 -8.55 12.04
N GLU A 27 6.52 -8.48 10.87
CA GLU A 27 7.92 -8.04 10.72
C GLU A 27 8.09 -6.55 11.03
N ASP A 28 8.98 -6.24 11.98
CA ASP A 28 9.41 -4.88 12.26
C ASP A 28 10.28 -4.34 11.12
N VAL A 29 10.08 -3.08 10.74
CA VAL A 29 10.85 -2.43 9.68
C VAL A 29 11.62 -1.27 10.26
N SER A 30 12.94 -1.31 10.14
CA SER A 30 13.81 -0.19 10.48
C SER A 30 13.83 0.87 9.38
N GLU A 31 14.10 2.11 9.77
CA GLU A 31 14.26 3.23 8.84
C GLU A 31 15.37 2.98 7.82
N LYS A 32 16.48 2.38 8.25
CA LYS A 32 17.56 1.93 7.37
C LYS A 32 17.10 0.90 6.32
N GLU A 33 16.29 -0.08 6.71
CA GLU A 33 15.74 -1.05 5.75
C GLU A 33 14.79 -0.40 4.75
N LEU A 34 14.00 0.57 5.21
CA LEU A 34 13.14 1.38 4.37
C LEU A 34 13.95 2.22 3.38
N TYR A 35 15.00 2.90 3.84
CA TYR A 35 15.94 3.62 2.98
C TYR A 35 16.53 2.71 1.89
N GLN A 36 17.04 1.53 2.26
CA GLN A 36 17.63 0.58 1.31
C GLN A 36 16.61 0.10 0.27
N PHE A 37 15.36 -0.12 0.69
CA PHE A 37 14.27 -0.45 -0.21
C PHE A 37 14.01 0.69 -1.21
N LEU A 38 13.83 1.92 -0.74
CA LEU A 38 13.58 3.09 -1.57
C LEU A 38 14.72 3.34 -2.57
N HIS A 39 15.96 3.25 -2.11
CA HIS A 39 17.15 3.37 -2.95
C HIS A 39 17.16 2.34 -4.09
N THR A 40 16.82 1.09 -3.77
CA THR A 40 16.74 0.00 -4.76
C THR A 40 15.61 0.22 -5.76
N VAL A 41 14.42 0.59 -5.27
CA VAL A 41 13.24 0.86 -6.12
C VAL A 41 13.51 2.02 -7.07
N LYS A 42 14.13 3.10 -6.58
CA LYS A 42 14.56 4.24 -7.41
C LYS A 42 15.50 3.80 -8.52
N GLY A 43 16.59 3.10 -8.16
CA GLY A 43 17.63 2.70 -9.10
C GLY A 43 17.11 1.71 -10.16
N THR A 44 16.46 0.64 -9.72
CA THR A 44 15.92 -0.39 -10.63
C THR A 44 14.74 0.13 -11.44
N GLY A 45 13.82 0.87 -10.81
CA GLY A 45 12.66 1.47 -11.49
C GLY A 45 13.07 2.40 -12.62
N ALA A 46 14.07 3.27 -12.39
CA ALA A 46 14.59 4.16 -13.43
C ALA A 46 15.22 3.39 -14.61
N GLN A 47 15.98 2.33 -14.33
CA GLN A 47 16.65 1.52 -15.36
C GLN A 47 15.66 0.75 -16.25
N ILE A 48 14.55 0.28 -15.68
CA ILE A 48 13.55 -0.52 -16.41
C ILE A 48 12.40 0.34 -16.96
N GLY A 49 12.45 1.67 -16.83
CA GLY A 49 11.43 2.58 -17.37
C GLY A 49 10.15 2.69 -16.53
N PHE A 50 10.21 2.36 -15.24
CA PHE A 50 9.11 2.52 -14.28
C PHE A 50 9.20 3.87 -13.55
N ALA A 51 9.02 4.95 -14.32
CA ALA A 51 9.31 6.31 -13.89
C ALA A 51 8.48 6.77 -12.67
N ASN A 52 7.20 6.37 -12.58
CA ASN A 52 6.31 6.76 -11.50
C ASN A 52 6.81 6.22 -10.15
N TRP A 53 7.15 4.92 -10.11
CA TRP A 53 7.73 4.29 -8.93
C TRP A 53 9.09 4.87 -8.55
N ALA A 54 9.95 5.11 -9.55
CA ALA A 54 11.26 5.70 -9.30
C ALA A 54 11.17 7.11 -8.70
N SER A 55 10.21 7.92 -9.18
CA SER A 55 9.98 9.28 -8.68
C SER A 55 9.43 9.29 -7.25
N ILE A 56 8.51 8.38 -6.92
CA ILE A 56 8.01 8.24 -5.55
C ILE A 56 9.12 7.78 -4.62
N ALA A 57 9.90 6.77 -5.04
CA ALA A 57 11.03 6.27 -4.27
C ALA A 57 12.04 7.38 -3.96
N GLU A 58 12.37 8.22 -4.95
CA GLU A 58 13.28 9.35 -4.77
C GLU A 58 12.77 10.37 -3.76
N LYS A 59 11.47 10.71 -3.79
CA LYS A 59 10.88 11.66 -2.84
C LYS A 59 10.89 11.11 -1.42
N LEU A 60 10.50 9.85 -1.25
CA LEU A 60 10.47 9.22 0.06
C LEU A 60 11.89 8.96 0.60
N GLU A 61 12.85 8.60 -0.25
CA GLU A 61 14.25 8.38 0.13
C GLU A 61 14.87 9.63 0.81
N GLN A 62 14.44 10.84 0.42
CA GLN A 62 14.94 12.09 1.00
C GLN A 62 14.44 12.35 2.43
N GLU A 63 13.39 11.65 2.85
CA GLU A 63 12.70 11.83 4.14
C GLU A 63 13.10 10.77 5.18
N VAL A 64 14.04 9.88 4.84
CA VAL A 64 14.53 8.81 5.72
C VAL A 64 16.04 8.89 5.92
N ASP A 65 16.48 8.59 7.15
CA ASP A 65 17.90 8.56 7.49
C ASP A 65 18.52 7.19 7.15
N PRO A 66 19.56 7.14 6.29
CA PRO A 66 20.23 5.89 5.89
C PRO A 66 20.93 5.14 7.05
N ASP A 67 21.25 5.84 8.13
CA ASP A 67 21.96 5.29 9.28
C ASP A 67 21.05 5.04 10.49
N ALA A 68 19.78 5.49 10.43
CA ALA A 68 18.82 5.31 11.51
C ALA A 68 18.38 3.84 11.65
N MET A 69 18.59 3.28 12.84
CA MET A 69 18.14 1.94 13.21
C MET A 69 16.76 1.93 13.89
N GLN A 70 16.05 3.06 13.89
CA GLN A 70 14.74 3.15 14.53
C GLN A 70 13.74 2.24 13.80
N ILE A 71 13.07 1.39 14.56
CA ILE A 71 11.92 0.61 14.07
C ILE A 71 10.72 1.54 13.95
N TRP A 72 10.07 1.52 12.78
CA TRP A 72 8.89 2.32 12.52
C TRP A 72 7.62 1.56 12.91
N PRO A 73 6.72 2.20 13.69
CA PRO A 73 5.37 1.66 13.90
C PRO A 73 4.66 1.48 12.56
N LYS A 74 3.85 0.41 12.44
CA LYS A 74 3.10 0.07 11.23
C LYS A 74 2.26 1.23 10.71
N THR A 75 1.68 2.03 11.59
CA THR A 75 0.90 3.22 11.24
C THR A 75 1.76 4.31 10.58
N LYS A 76 2.93 4.62 11.16
CA LYS A 76 3.92 5.55 10.56
C LYS A 76 4.35 5.04 9.18
N LEU A 77 4.68 3.76 9.09
CA LEU A 77 5.10 3.11 7.86
C LEU A 77 4.00 3.15 6.78
N TYR A 78 2.75 2.89 7.16
CA TYR A 78 1.58 2.98 6.27
C TYR A 78 1.38 4.39 5.73
N HIS A 79 1.38 5.40 6.61
CA HIS A 79 1.23 6.80 6.20
C HIS A 79 2.35 7.26 5.28
N PHE A 80 3.57 6.85 5.59
CA PHE A 80 4.73 7.19 4.78
C PHE A 80 4.72 6.54 3.40
N LEU A 81 4.23 5.29 3.30
CA LEU A 81 4.15 4.55 2.04
C LEU A 81 2.86 4.80 1.25
N GLN A 82 1.97 5.70 1.72
CA GLN A 82 0.76 6.10 0.99
C GLN A 82 0.97 6.40 -0.49
N PRO A 83 2.04 7.12 -0.90
CA PRO A 83 2.28 7.37 -2.32
C PRO A 83 2.42 6.09 -3.16
N PHE A 84 3.05 5.03 -2.63
CA PHE A 84 3.10 3.74 -3.33
C PHE A 84 1.76 3.00 -3.30
N ILE A 85 1.03 3.09 -2.19
CA ILE A 85 -0.28 2.46 -2.06
C ILE A 85 -1.25 3.03 -3.08
N ALA A 86 -1.26 4.36 -3.26
CA ALA A 86 -2.08 5.03 -4.26
C ALA A 86 -1.77 4.60 -5.70
N LEU A 87 -0.51 4.26 -6.02
CA LEU A 87 -0.16 3.72 -7.34
C LEU A 87 -0.73 2.32 -7.58
N PHE A 88 -0.95 1.51 -6.53
CA PHE A 88 -1.57 0.21 -6.69
C PHE A 88 -3.02 0.32 -7.16
N ASP A 89 -3.71 1.36 -6.74
CA ASP A 89 -5.10 1.58 -7.12
C ASP A 89 -5.20 2.03 -8.59
N ASP A 90 -4.27 2.90 -9.05
CA ASP A 90 -4.20 3.37 -10.44
C ASP A 90 -3.79 2.26 -11.44
N GLU A 91 -2.81 1.41 -11.08
CA GLU A 91 -2.32 0.35 -11.98
C GLU A 91 -3.33 -0.79 -12.16
N ARG A 92 -4.20 -1.04 -11.17
CA ARG A 92 -5.29 -2.02 -11.28
C ARG A 92 -6.40 -1.53 -12.21
N MET A 93 -6.64 -0.22 -12.25
CA MET A 93 -7.56 0.39 -13.20
C MET A 93 -7.11 0.19 -14.65
N GLU A 94 -5.80 0.16 -14.94
CA GLU A 94 -5.26 -0.10 -16.29
C GLU A 94 -5.27 -1.59 -16.71
N GLU A 95 -5.26 -2.52 -15.75
CA GLU A 95 -5.36 -3.96 -16.02
C GLU A 95 -6.83 -4.40 -16.20
N GLU A 96 -7.75 -3.84 -15.42
CA GLU A 96 -9.19 -4.10 -15.53
C GLU A 96 -9.79 -3.47 -16.81
N SER A 97 -9.30 -2.30 -17.23
CA SER A 97 -9.77 -1.63 -18.46
C SER A 97 -9.25 -2.23 -19.78
N LYS A 98 -8.32 -3.20 -19.72
CA LYS A 98 -7.84 -3.93 -20.92
C LYS A 98 -8.65 -5.19 -21.23
N ASP A 99 -9.52 -5.63 -20.32
CA ASP A 99 -10.35 -6.82 -20.49
C ASP A 99 -11.78 -6.50 -21.00
N GLU A 100 -12.15 -5.22 -21.07
CA GLU A 100 -13.45 -4.78 -21.56
C GLU A 100 -13.31 -4.02 -22.89
N GLY A 101 -13.24 -4.81 -23.96
CA GLY A 101 -13.53 -4.31 -25.29
C GLY A 101 -14.99 -3.85 -25.39
N GLU A 102 -15.17 -2.63 -25.89
CA GLU A 102 -16.39 -2.10 -26.50
C GLU A 102 -17.62 -1.92 -25.59
N ALA A 103 -17.77 -0.75 -24.95
CA ALA A 103 -19.06 -0.07 -24.85
C ALA A 103 -18.91 1.42 -24.49
N TYR A 104 -19.79 2.21 -25.08
CA TYR A 104 -19.81 3.67 -25.08
C TYR A 104 -20.36 4.27 -23.78
N LEU A 105 -19.88 5.48 -23.48
CA LEU A 105 -20.61 6.63 -22.92
C LEU A 105 -21.59 6.38 -21.76
N SER A 106 -21.15 6.66 -20.53
CA SER A 106 -21.86 7.57 -19.61
C SER A 106 -21.08 7.71 -18.31
N GLY A 107 -20.82 8.96 -17.90
CA GLY A 107 -20.22 9.25 -16.62
C GLY A 107 -21.14 8.83 -15.48
N GLU A 108 -20.71 7.85 -14.71
CA GLU A 108 -21.17 7.62 -13.36
C GLU A 108 -19.95 7.69 -12.45
N ARG A 109 -20.07 8.50 -11.38
CA ARG A 109 -19.01 8.70 -10.38
C ARG A 109 -18.69 7.34 -9.79
N GLN A 110 -17.54 6.80 -10.17
CA GLN A 110 -17.06 5.51 -9.73
C GLN A 110 -16.78 5.62 -8.23
N GLN A 111 -17.58 4.92 -7.43
CA GLN A 111 -17.64 5.08 -5.97
C GLN A 111 -16.27 4.78 -5.35
N GLU A 112 -15.67 5.81 -4.74
CA GLU A 112 -14.57 5.68 -3.78
C GLU A 112 -14.97 4.61 -2.75
N ARG A 113 -14.17 3.55 -2.57
CA ARG A 113 -14.44 2.53 -1.54
C ARG A 113 -13.85 3.02 -0.21
N PRO A 114 -14.66 3.50 0.74
CA PRO A 114 -14.10 4.09 1.94
C PRO A 114 -13.51 3.01 2.85
N LEU A 115 -12.41 3.38 3.51
CA LEU A 115 -11.69 2.54 4.46
C LEU A 115 -12.31 2.66 5.85
N ILE A 116 -12.66 1.53 6.47
CA ILE A 116 -13.25 1.46 7.80
C ILE A 116 -12.26 0.78 8.74
N PHE A 117 -11.94 1.46 9.83
CA PHE A 117 -11.13 0.90 10.92
C PHE A 117 -12.05 0.43 12.04
N VAL A 118 -11.98 -0.87 12.37
CA VAL A 118 -12.83 -1.51 13.38
C VAL A 118 -11.96 -1.94 14.55
N ILE A 119 -12.31 -1.49 15.75
CA ILE A 119 -11.60 -1.80 16.99
C ILE A 119 -12.58 -2.48 17.93
N ASP A 120 -12.28 -3.72 18.30
CA ASP A 120 -13.08 -4.52 19.22
C ASP A 120 -12.16 -5.60 19.83
N ASP A 121 -12.38 -6.00 21.08
CA ASP A 121 -11.57 -7.04 21.73
C ASP A 121 -12.02 -8.47 21.36
N ASP A 122 -13.19 -8.63 20.73
CA ASP A 122 -13.68 -9.89 20.20
C ASP A 122 -13.23 -10.11 18.74
N VAL A 123 -12.26 -11.02 18.57
CA VAL A 123 -11.68 -11.40 17.26
C VAL A 123 -12.72 -12.01 16.32
N VAL A 124 -13.68 -12.77 16.86
CA VAL A 124 -14.72 -13.44 16.04
C VAL A 124 -15.67 -12.39 15.49
N LEU A 125 -16.04 -11.41 16.32
CA LEU A 125 -16.86 -10.29 15.89
C LEU A 125 -16.14 -9.40 14.87
N LEU A 126 -14.86 -9.08 15.10
CA LEU A 126 -14.05 -8.32 14.14
C LEU A 126 -14.05 -9.00 12.77
N GLN A 127 -13.80 -10.31 12.75
CA GLN A 127 -13.76 -11.08 11.52
C GLN A 127 -15.11 -11.09 10.81
N TYR A 128 -16.20 -11.31 11.54
CA TYR A 128 -17.54 -11.23 10.99
C TYR A 128 -17.85 -9.85 10.37
N ILE A 129 -17.55 -8.76 11.09
CA ILE A 129 -17.79 -7.38 10.63
C ILE A 129 -16.97 -7.08 9.38
N ARG A 130 -15.70 -7.50 9.35
CA ARG A 130 -14.83 -7.35 8.18
C ARG A 130 -15.43 -8.04 6.97
N GLU A 131 -15.83 -9.30 7.11
CA GLU A 131 -16.38 -10.07 5.99
C GLU A 131 -17.67 -9.43 5.44
N GLN A 132 -18.52 -8.88 6.30
CA GLN A 132 -19.74 -8.17 5.87
C GLN A 132 -19.43 -6.85 5.15
N LEU A 133 -18.54 -6.02 5.71
CA LEU A 133 -18.20 -4.72 5.12
C LEU A 133 -17.37 -4.86 3.83
N GLU A 134 -16.50 -5.86 3.74
CA GLU A 134 -15.79 -6.16 2.49
C GLU A 134 -16.75 -6.63 1.38
N GLN A 135 -17.81 -7.38 1.73
CA GLN A 135 -18.88 -7.76 0.78
C GLN A 135 -19.66 -6.55 0.27
N GLU A 136 -19.82 -5.52 1.09
CA GLU A 136 -20.45 -4.25 0.69
C GLU A 136 -19.49 -3.29 -0.05
N GLY A 137 -18.24 -3.72 -0.28
CA GLY A 137 -17.26 -2.98 -1.07
C GLY A 137 -16.36 -2.06 -0.25
N PHE A 138 -16.37 -2.13 1.07
CA PHE A 138 -15.48 -1.36 1.93
C PHE A 138 -14.13 -2.06 2.12
N MET A 139 -13.08 -1.28 2.38
CA MET A 139 -11.82 -1.84 2.90
C MET A 139 -11.88 -1.83 4.42
N VAL A 140 -11.46 -2.91 5.09
CA VAL A 140 -11.56 -3.00 6.55
C VAL A 140 -10.22 -3.35 7.18
N ILE A 141 -9.82 -2.54 8.17
CA ILE A 141 -8.67 -2.81 9.05
C ILE A 141 -9.19 -3.12 10.45
N GLN A 142 -8.64 -4.13 11.10
CA GLN A 142 -9.07 -4.62 12.42
C GLN A 142 -7.99 -4.39 13.47
N ALA A 143 -8.39 -4.05 14.70
CA ALA A 143 -7.49 -3.98 15.85
C ALA A 143 -8.15 -4.54 17.12
N THR A 144 -7.42 -5.34 17.90
CA THR A 144 -7.95 -6.15 19.01
C THR A 144 -7.79 -5.55 20.42
N SER A 145 -7.53 -4.24 20.56
CA SER A 145 -7.32 -3.63 21.89
C SER A 145 -7.45 -2.10 21.92
N TYR A 146 -8.20 -1.60 22.93
CA TYR A 146 -8.25 -0.19 23.31
C TYR A 146 -6.94 0.36 23.92
N LYS A 147 -5.98 -0.49 24.30
CA LYS A 147 -4.70 -0.03 24.90
C LYS A 147 -3.67 0.45 23.87
N ASP A 148 -3.75 -0.02 22.63
CA ASP A 148 -2.80 0.34 21.58
C ASP A 148 -3.47 1.20 20.50
N GLN A 149 -3.61 2.49 20.78
CA GLN A 149 -3.80 3.57 19.78
C GLN A 149 -5.23 4.09 19.50
N ALA A 150 -6.30 3.72 20.23
CA ALA A 150 -7.59 4.38 20.00
C ALA A 150 -7.63 5.85 20.50
N VAL A 151 -6.97 6.17 21.62
CA VAL A 151 -7.10 7.49 22.27
C VAL A 151 -6.10 8.52 21.75
N GLN A 152 -4.98 8.10 21.16
CA GLN A 152 -3.99 9.02 20.59
C GLN A 152 -4.33 9.50 19.16
N HIS A 153 -5.28 8.85 18.47
CA HIS A 153 -5.68 9.22 17.11
C HIS A 153 -6.75 10.32 17.01
N PHE A 154 -7.38 10.74 18.12
CA PHE A 154 -8.45 11.76 18.09
C PHE A 154 -8.13 13.08 18.83
N TYR A 155 -7.07 13.15 19.65
CA TYR A 155 -6.73 14.37 20.37
C TYR A 155 -5.27 14.79 20.16
N ARG A 156 -5.11 15.58 19.08
CA ARG A 156 -4.03 16.52 18.71
C ARG A 156 -2.58 16.07 18.76
#